data_AF-A0A2V8UYW1-F1
#
_entry.id   AF-A0A2V8UYW1-F1
#
_cell.length_a   1.000
_cell.length_b   1.000
_cell.length_c   1.000
_cell.angle_alpha   90.00
_cell.angle_beta   90.00
_cell.angle_gamma   90.00
#
_symmetry.space_group_name_H-M   'P 1'
#
loop_
_entity.id
_entity.type
_entity.pdbx_description
1 polymer ?
#
loop_
_entity_poly.entity_id
_entity_poly.type
_entity_poly.pdbx_seq_one_letter_code
_entity_poly.pdbx_strand_id
1 'polypeptide(L)' 'MKRNANLYPTHPIGPIGWWTGINRGDRFTYLTSMSSKSRGLSHYAAKQFGPDKHQCDQPIR' A
#
# COMPACT_ATOMS: atom_id res chain seq x y z
N MET A 1 -12.55 3.50 -12.21
CA MET A 1 -11.40 4.36 -11.82
C MET A 1 -10.17 3.48 -11.63
N LYS A 2 -9.14 3.59 -12.49
CA LYS A 2 -7.82 3.00 -12.23
C LYS A 2 -7.09 3.89 -11.22
N ARG A 3 -7.17 3.58 -9.91
CA ARG A 3 -6.43 4.35 -8.87
C ARG A 3 -5.21 3.54 -8.43
N ASN A 4 -4.01 4.02 -8.79
CA ASN A 4 -2.73 3.47 -8.30
C ASN A 4 -2.34 4.15 -6.97
N ALA A 5 -3.16 3.97 -5.93
CA ALA A 5 -2.94 4.51 -4.60
C ALA A 5 -3.61 3.60 -3.56
N ASN A 6 -3.29 3.77 -2.28
CA ASN A 6 -4.01 3.08 -1.23
C ASN A 6 -5.50 3.48 -1.27
N LEU A 7 -6.39 2.51 -1.49
CA LEU A 7 -7.83 2.71 -1.51
C LEU A 7 -8.38 3.09 -0.12
N TYR A 8 -7.59 2.89 0.93
CA TYR A 8 -7.95 3.19 2.31
C TYR A 8 -6.77 3.84 3.06
N PRO A 9 -6.42 5.10 2.72
CA PRO A 9 -5.25 5.81 3.26
C PRO A 9 -5.39 6.18 4.74
N THR A 10 -6.61 6.10 5.29
CA THR A 10 -6.91 6.35 6.71
C THR A 10 -6.66 5.14 7.61
N HIS A 11 -6.55 3.92 7.05
CA HIS A 11 -6.32 2.69 7.83
C HIS A 11 -5.12 2.76 8.79
N PRO A 12 -3.92 3.20 8.35
CA PRO A 12 -2.76 3.26 9.24
C PRO A 12 -2.78 4.48 10.17
N ILE A 13 -3.68 5.45 9.94
CA ILE A 13 -3.65 6.75 10.63
C ILE A 13 -4.28 6.70 12.02
N GLY A 14 -5.06 5.67 12.35
CA GLY A 14 -5.75 5.57 13.65
C GLY A 14 -4.83 5.72 14.87
N PRO A 15 -3.84 4.83 15.06
CA PRO A 15 -2.94 4.89 16.22
C PRO A 15 -2.06 6.15 16.22
N ILE A 16 -1.60 6.58 15.04
CA ILE A 16 -0.73 7.75 14.88
C ILE A 16 -1.48 9.03 15.24
N GLY A 17 -2.70 9.19 14.75
CA GLY A 17 -3.55 10.36 15.06
C GLY A 17 -3.84 10.48 16.55
N TRP A 18 -3.93 9.37 17.28
CA TRP A 18 -4.08 9.39 18.73
C TRP A 18 -2.83 9.90 19.45
N TRP A 19 -1.65 9.41 19.06
CA TRP A 19 -0.37 9.86 19.63
C TRP A 19 -0.04 11.30 19.30
N THR A 20 -0.37 11.77 18.10
CA THR A 20 -0.09 13.14 17.66
C THR A 20 -1.19 14.12 18.03
N GLY A 21 -2.26 13.68 18.70
CA GLY A 21 -3.33 14.55 19.18
C GLY A 21 -4.27 15.09 18.10
N ILE A 22 -4.26 14.52 16.88
CA ILE A 22 -5.04 15.04 15.76
C ILE A 22 -6.55 14.75 15.96
N ASN A 23 -7.41 15.66 15.49
CA ASN A 23 -8.87 15.69 15.70
C ASN A 23 -9.30 16.02 17.14
N ARG A 24 -8.46 16.72 17.90
CA ARG A 24 -8.79 17.28 19.24
C ARG A 24 -8.73 18.81 19.25
N GLY A 25 -9.14 19.43 18.15
CA GLY A 25 -9.10 20.88 17.93
C GLY A 25 -8.48 21.27 16.58
N ASP A 26 -7.75 20.34 15.96
CA ASP A 26 -7.21 20.39 14.60
C ASP A 26 -7.91 19.36 13.69
N ARG A 27 -7.61 19.37 12.38
CA ARG A 27 -8.17 18.39 11.41
C ARG A 27 -7.20 18.14 10.25
N PHE A 28 -7.28 16.95 9.67
CA PHE A 28 -6.64 16.69 8.38
C PHE A 28 -7.31 17.51 7.27
N THR A 29 -6.54 18.26 6.51
CA THR A 29 -7.02 19.05 5.36
C THR A 29 -6.70 18.39 4.02
N TYR A 30 -5.61 17.63 3.93
CA TYR A 30 -5.26 16.86 2.75
C TYR A 30 -4.49 15.58 3.13
N LEU A 31 -4.57 14.56 2.27
CA LEU A 31 -3.81 13.32 2.39
C LEU A 31 -3.23 12.96 1.03
N THR A 32 -1.97 12.55 0.99
CA THR A 32 -1.30 12.04 -0.22
C THR A 32 -0.98 10.56 -0.03
N SER A 33 -1.30 9.75 -1.03
CA SER A 33 -0.96 8.32 -1.05
C SER A 33 -0.09 8.01 -2.25
N MET A 34 1.04 7.36 -2.00
CA MET A 34 2.02 6.95 -3.01
C MET A 34 2.02 5.42 -3.11
N SER A 35 2.11 4.89 -4.33
CA SER A 35 2.22 3.46 -4.60
C SER A 35 3.37 3.18 -5.56
N SER A 36 4.21 2.20 -5.23
CA SER A 36 5.29 1.71 -6.09
C SER A 36 4.83 0.49 -6.89
N LYS A 37 5.51 0.19 -8.01
CA LYS A 37 5.26 -1.06 -8.76
C LYS A 37 5.48 -2.26 -7.84
N SER A 38 4.53 -3.18 -7.78
CA SER A 38 4.68 -4.43 -7.03
C SER A 38 5.60 -5.41 -7.76
N ARG A 39 6.91 -5.21 -7.64
CA ARG A 39 7.93 -6.08 -8.22
C ARG A 39 8.55 -7.00 -7.16
N GLY A 40 8.51 -6.62 -5.90
CA GLY A 40 9.17 -7.35 -4.81
C GLY A 40 8.67 -8.79 -4.66
N LEU A 41 7.35 -9.00 -4.66
CA LEU A 41 6.79 -10.35 -4.50
C LEU A 41 7.10 -11.24 -5.71
N SER A 42 7.00 -10.72 -6.93
CA SER A 42 7.39 -11.44 -8.16
C SER A 42 8.88 -11.80 -8.16
N HIS A 43 9.76 -10.87 -7.75
CA HIS A 43 11.20 -11.16 -7.63
C HIS A 43 11.49 -12.22 -6.57
N TYR A 44 10.84 -12.16 -5.41
CA TYR A 44 10.97 -13.17 -4.37
C TYR A 44 10.48 -14.54 -4.86
N ALA A 45 9.31 -14.59 -5.49
CA ALA A 45 8.73 -15.82 -6.03
C ALA A 45 9.63 -16.44 -7.12
N ALA A 46 10.15 -15.63 -8.04
CA ALA A 46 11.06 -16.11 -9.10
C ALA A 46 12.36 -16.67 -8.52
N LYS A 47 12.91 -16.02 -7.48
CA LYS A 47 14.12 -16.49 -6.79
C LYS A 47 13.90 -17.80 -6.03
N GLN A 48 12.74 -17.97 -5.41
CA GLN A 48 12.47 -19.10 -4.52
C GLN A 48 11.87 -20.32 -5.24
N PHE A 49 11.05 -20.12 -6.26
CA PHE A 49 10.24 -21.18 -6.89
C PHE A 49 10.53 -21.40 -8.38
N GLY A 50 11.42 -20.60 -8.99
CA GLY A 50 11.73 -20.63 -10.42
C GLY A 50 10.74 -19.81 -11.27
N PRO A 51 11.16 -19.36 -12.47
CA PRO A 51 10.39 -18.42 -13.30
C PRO A 51 9.08 -19.00 -13.87
N ASP A 52 8.94 -20.32 -13.98
CA ASP A 52 7.83 -20.98 -14.69
C ASP A 52 6.58 -21.27 -13.83
N LYS A 53 6.51 -20.73 -12.60
CA LYS A 53 5.33 -20.91 -11.74
C LYS A 53 4.32 -19.80 -12.00
N HIS A 54 3.04 -20.16 -12.15
CA HIS A 54 1.90 -19.23 -12.26
C HIS A 54 1.86 -18.14 -11.17
N GLN A 55 2.58 -18.30 -10.06
CA GLN A 55 2.66 -17.34 -8.95
C GLN A 55 3.63 -16.17 -9.21
N CYS A 56 4.56 -16.29 -10.17
CA CYS A 56 5.53 -15.24 -10.48
C CYS A 56 4.93 -14.07 -11.25
N ASP A 57 3.86 -14.31 -12.02
CA ASP A 57 3.35 -13.37 -13.03
C ASP A 57 1.87 -13.00 -12.79
N GLN A 58 1.43 -12.95 -11.53
CA GLN A 58 0.09 -12.51 -11.20
C GLN A 58 -0.01 -10.97 -11.32
N PRO A 59 -0.76 -10.43 -12.30
CA PRO A 59 -1.04 -9.01 -12.32
C PRO A 59 -1.94 -8.68 -11.13
N ILE A 60 -1.50 -7.74 -10.29
CA ILE A 60 -2.35 -7.18 -9.25
C ILE A 60 -3.50 -6.46 -9.97
N ARG A 61 -4.69 -7.04 -9.90
CA ARG A 61 -5.91 -6.55 -10.53
C ARG A 61 -6.39 -5.24 -9.89
#